data_AF-A0A7Z9PV29-F1
#
_entry.id   AF-A0A7Z9PV29-F1
#
_cell.length_a   1.000
_cell.length_b   1.000
_cell.length_c   1.000
_cell.angle_alpha   90.00
_cell.angle_beta   90.00
_cell.angle_gamma   90.00
#
_symmetry.space_group_name_H-M   'P 1'
#
loop_
_entity.id
_entity.type
_entity.pdbx_description
1 polymer ?
#
loop_
_entity_poly.entity_id
_entity_poly.type
_entity_poly.pdbx_seq_one_letter_code
_entity_poly.pdbx_strand_id
1 'polypeptide(L)'
;MRAIITGQVGMDKKAYLKEVADFAAAQGEPIEMFHVGNMMYDEAPDIRPGRILDLPISRLNSLRRAAFKDIISDAPNHDHALVNTHATFRWRHGLFSAFDFDQITKLAPDLFICLVDNIEVVHQRLHAEHDIDATLKDCMVWREEEILATELMSQAIPGSKFCIVSRGRFSQTSRTLFQLMCRPQMKKVYPSFPMSHVIDMPDVMAEIDAFRNKLAEHFICFDPGDVDEKLLLDRAVEAVKEGKDFFDHKPLQLGGLDKGAEPIKMRTREVLDIAGDIDGQIYMRDFKLIDQADMIVSYVPELKSETGKVIPALSSGVERELQHAWEHAKEVYVVWKPSKNPSPFITETATKVFDSTEDALSYFEEKGMFAEKNLFGH
;
A
#
# COMPACT_ATOMS: atom_id res chain seq x y z
N MET A 1 16.20 13.19 5.80
CA MET A 1 15.35 11.99 5.94
C MET A 1 16.03 10.84 5.20
N ARG A 2 16.27 9.72 5.88
CA ARG A 2 16.74 8.48 5.26
C ARG A 2 15.67 7.41 5.37
N ALA A 3 15.34 6.77 4.26
CA ALA A 3 14.34 5.73 4.23
C ALA A 3 14.87 4.45 3.57
N ILE A 4 14.32 3.31 3.99
CA ILE A 4 14.48 2.03 3.32
C ILE A 4 13.12 1.61 2.76
N ILE A 5 13.08 1.27 1.48
CA ILE A 5 11.91 0.67 0.86
C ILE A 5 12.19 -0.77 0.44
N THR A 6 11.29 -1.64 0.85
CA THR A 6 11.26 -3.08 0.58
C THR A 6 9.99 -3.44 -0.18
N GLY A 7 9.87 -4.71 -0.54
CA GLY A 7 8.77 -5.23 -1.36
C GLY A 7 9.27 -6.45 -2.11
N GLN A 8 8.42 -7.46 -2.28
CA GLN A 8 8.79 -8.72 -2.91
C GLN A 8 9.28 -8.55 -4.36
N VAL A 9 9.90 -9.58 -4.92
CA VAL A 9 10.27 -9.58 -6.35
C VAL A 9 8.98 -9.60 -7.20
N GLY A 10 9.02 -8.98 -8.39
CA GLY A 10 7.83 -8.78 -9.24
C GLY A 10 7.04 -7.51 -8.92
N MET A 11 7.46 -6.72 -7.92
CA MET A 11 6.87 -5.43 -7.59
C MET A 11 7.23 -4.30 -8.55
N ASP A 12 8.22 -4.49 -9.44
CA ASP A 12 8.77 -3.46 -10.35
C ASP A 12 8.98 -2.09 -9.64
N LYS A 13 9.72 -2.17 -8.52
CA LYS A 13 9.99 -1.01 -7.66
C LYS A 13 10.75 0.10 -8.39
N LYS A 14 11.60 -0.23 -9.36
CA LYS A 14 12.44 0.76 -10.04
C LYS A 14 11.60 1.77 -10.83
N ALA A 15 10.60 1.31 -11.58
CA ALA A 15 9.73 2.20 -12.33
C ALA A 15 8.93 3.12 -11.38
N TYR A 16 8.32 2.54 -10.34
CA TYR A 16 7.60 3.30 -9.31
C TYR A 16 8.47 4.35 -8.61
N LEU A 17 9.70 3.98 -8.21
CA LEU A 17 10.62 4.89 -7.55
C LEU A 17 11.16 5.98 -8.49
N LYS A 18 11.27 5.69 -9.78
CA LYS A 18 11.59 6.73 -10.77
C LYS A 18 10.50 7.81 -10.80
N GLU A 19 9.22 7.43 -10.79
CA GLU A 19 8.12 8.39 -10.76
C GLU A 19 8.12 9.23 -9.47
N VAL A 20 8.48 8.62 -8.34
CA VAL A 20 8.66 9.33 -7.06
C VAL A 20 9.79 10.35 -7.15
N ALA A 21 10.95 9.96 -7.70
CA ALA A 21 12.09 10.85 -7.88
C ALA A 21 11.78 12.00 -8.85
N ASP A 22 11.12 11.70 -9.98
CA ASP A 22 10.70 12.70 -10.96
C ASP A 22 9.72 13.71 -10.34
N PHE A 23 8.75 13.22 -9.56
CA PHE A 23 7.80 14.07 -8.83
C PHE A 23 8.52 14.96 -7.82
N ALA A 24 9.42 14.38 -7.01
CA ALA A 24 10.18 15.11 -5.99
C ALA A 24 11.08 16.20 -6.61
N ALA A 25 11.75 15.89 -7.72
CA ALA A 25 12.54 16.85 -8.49
C ALA A 25 11.69 18.00 -9.04
N ALA A 26 10.46 17.70 -9.53
CA ALA A 26 9.53 18.74 -9.97
C ALA A 26 9.06 19.67 -8.83
N GLN A 27 9.12 19.21 -7.57
CA GLN A 27 8.89 20.03 -6.38
C GLN A 27 10.13 20.78 -5.87
N GLY A 28 11.30 20.56 -6.48
CA GLY A 28 12.58 21.14 -6.04
C GLY A 28 13.22 20.44 -4.83
N GLU A 29 12.75 19.25 -4.48
CA GLU A 29 13.22 18.47 -3.32
C GLU A 29 13.67 17.08 -3.79
N PRO A 30 14.82 16.97 -4.49
CA PRO A 30 15.26 15.71 -5.06
C PRO A 30 15.52 14.66 -3.97
N ILE A 31 15.11 13.42 -4.25
CA ILE A 31 15.38 12.26 -3.39
C ILE A 31 16.48 11.43 -4.05
N GLU A 32 17.59 11.22 -3.35
CA GLU A 32 18.66 10.35 -3.81
C GLU A 32 18.24 8.89 -3.71
N MET A 33 18.45 8.12 -4.79
CA MET A 33 17.90 6.76 -4.94
C MET A 33 19.03 5.72 -5.02
N PHE A 34 19.20 4.96 -3.95
CA PHE A 34 20.17 3.86 -3.91
C PHE A 34 19.50 2.53 -4.24
N HIS A 35 19.84 1.95 -5.40
CA HIS A 35 19.32 0.64 -5.80
C HIS A 35 20.32 -0.46 -5.47
N VAL A 36 20.15 -1.12 -4.32
CA VAL A 36 21.09 -2.14 -3.80
C VAL A 36 21.36 -3.23 -4.85
N GLY A 37 20.33 -3.68 -5.57
CA GLY A 37 20.49 -4.68 -6.63
C GLY A 37 21.44 -4.24 -7.75
N ASN A 38 21.39 -2.97 -8.18
CA ASN A 38 22.30 -2.44 -9.21
C ASN A 38 23.73 -2.35 -8.67
N MET A 39 23.89 -1.77 -7.49
CA MET A 39 25.20 -1.62 -6.85
C MET A 39 25.88 -2.97 -6.62
N MET A 40 25.10 -4.02 -6.29
CA MET A 40 25.64 -5.39 -6.20
C MET A 40 26.12 -5.95 -7.54
N TYR A 41 25.51 -5.59 -8.67
CA TYR A 41 26.00 -5.96 -10.01
C TYR A 41 27.24 -5.17 -10.39
N ASP A 42 27.32 -3.89 -10.02
CA ASP A 42 28.50 -3.04 -10.28
C ASP A 42 29.74 -3.58 -9.56
N GLU A 43 29.58 -4.08 -8.33
CA GLU A 43 30.62 -4.77 -7.55
C GLU A 43 31.00 -6.15 -8.09
N ALA A 44 30.20 -6.74 -8.98
CA ALA A 44 30.39 -8.09 -9.50
C ALA A 44 30.13 -8.19 -11.01
N PRO A 45 30.97 -7.54 -11.84
CA PRO A 45 30.81 -7.52 -13.29
C PRO A 45 30.96 -8.91 -13.94
N ASP A 46 31.47 -9.90 -13.20
CA ASP A 46 31.58 -11.29 -13.65
C ASP A 46 30.22 -12.03 -13.67
N ILE A 47 29.18 -11.48 -13.05
CA ILE A 47 27.86 -12.11 -12.93
C ILE A 47 26.98 -11.68 -14.10
N ARG A 48 26.34 -12.66 -14.75
CA ARG A 48 25.35 -12.38 -15.81
C ARG A 48 24.10 -11.69 -15.22
N PRO A 49 23.54 -10.68 -15.90
CA PRO A 49 22.27 -10.07 -15.51
C PRO A 49 21.18 -11.13 -15.28
N GLY A 50 20.40 -10.94 -14.22
CA GLY A 50 19.33 -11.86 -13.79
C GLY A 50 19.81 -13.08 -13.01
N ARG A 51 21.13 -13.28 -12.82
CA ARG A 51 21.69 -14.48 -12.15
C ARG A 51 22.30 -14.21 -10.79
N ILE A 52 22.22 -12.99 -10.27
CA ILE A 52 22.83 -12.65 -8.97
C ILE A 52 22.28 -13.49 -7.82
N LEU A 53 20.98 -13.78 -7.81
CA LEU A 53 20.32 -14.59 -6.78
C LEU A 53 20.65 -16.09 -6.86
N ASP A 54 21.31 -16.55 -7.93
CA ASP A 54 21.80 -17.94 -8.06
C ASP A 54 23.15 -18.14 -7.36
N LEU A 55 23.75 -17.09 -6.82
CA LEU A 55 25.02 -17.18 -6.10
C LEU A 55 24.88 -17.78 -4.69
N PRO A 56 25.96 -18.37 -4.13
CA PRO A 56 25.99 -18.75 -2.73
C PRO A 56 25.66 -17.57 -1.79
N ILE A 57 24.92 -17.86 -0.71
CA ILE A 57 24.47 -16.85 0.28
C ILE A 57 25.64 -16.01 0.83
N SER A 58 26.79 -16.62 1.09
CA SER A 58 27.98 -15.90 1.57
C SER A 58 28.48 -14.83 0.58
N ARG A 59 28.42 -15.13 -0.73
CA ARG A 59 28.79 -14.19 -1.78
C ARG A 59 27.76 -13.07 -1.91
N LEU A 60 26.46 -13.41 -1.87
CA LEU A 60 25.37 -12.43 -1.84
C LEU A 60 25.51 -11.44 -0.67
N ASN A 61 25.80 -11.96 0.53
CA ASN A 61 25.99 -11.14 1.73
C ASN A 61 27.22 -10.22 1.61
N SER A 62 28.30 -10.70 1.02
CA SER A 62 29.52 -9.91 0.80
C SER A 62 29.26 -8.75 -0.17
N LEU A 63 28.61 -9.02 -1.31
CA LEU A 63 28.23 -7.99 -2.28
C LEU A 63 27.27 -6.96 -1.69
N ARG A 64 26.28 -7.42 -0.91
CA ARG A 64 25.34 -6.52 -0.25
C ARG A 64 26.03 -5.63 0.78
N ARG A 65 26.96 -6.16 1.56
CA ARG A 65 27.76 -5.36 2.51
C ARG A 65 28.65 -4.34 1.79
N ALA A 66 29.18 -4.67 0.61
CA ALA A 66 29.92 -3.71 -0.21
C ALA A 66 29.00 -2.56 -0.68
N ALA A 67 27.84 -2.89 -1.28
CA ALA A 67 26.87 -1.88 -1.69
C ALA A 67 26.42 -0.97 -0.51
N PHE A 68 26.09 -1.55 0.65
CA PHE A 68 25.69 -0.77 1.82
C PHE A 68 26.82 0.11 2.38
N LYS A 69 28.09 -0.30 2.27
CA LYS A 69 29.22 0.54 2.68
C LYS A 69 29.22 1.88 1.94
N ASP A 70 28.98 1.84 0.63
CA ASP A 70 28.94 3.05 -0.20
C ASP A 70 27.70 3.89 0.12
N ILE A 71 26.53 3.25 0.26
CA ILE A 71 25.29 3.92 0.67
C ILE A 71 25.45 4.64 2.02
N ILE A 72 26.05 3.98 3.01
CA ILE A 72 26.28 4.57 4.34
C ILE A 72 27.22 5.79 4.26
N SER A 73 28.19 5.75 3.34
CA SER A 73 29.11 6.86 3.13
C SER A 73 28.46 8.05 2.41
N ASP A 74 27.49 7.78 1.52
CA ASP A 74 26.97 8.81 0.62
C ASP A 74 25.61 9.36 1.04
N ALA A 75 24.70 8.53 1.56
CA ALA A 75 23.36 8.94 1.99
C ALA A 75 23.32 10.16 2.93
N PRO A 76 24.28 10.38 3.86
CA PRO A 76 24.32 11.58 4.69
C PRO A 76 24.57 12.90 3.93
N ASN A 77 25.04 12.84 2.67
CA ASN A 77 25.30 14.01 1.83
C ASN A 77 24.03 14.57 1.17
N HIS A 78 22.88 13.91 1.34
CA HIS A 78 21.61 14.27 0.72
C HIS A 78 20.56 14.58 1.79
N ASP A 79 19.72 15.59 1.53
CA ASP A 79 18.61 15.94 2.42
C ASP A 79 17.60 14.79 2.52
N HIS A 80 17.32 14.12 1.40
CA HIS A 80 16.44 12.96 1.31
C HIS A 80 17.15 11.82 0.56
N ALA A 81 17.25 10.65 1.20
CA ALA A 81 17.85 9.44 0.62
C ALA A 81 16.92 8.24 0.80
N LEU A 82 16.71 7.46 -0.26
CA LEU A 82 15.90 6.26 -0.28
C LEU A 82 16.69 5.05 -0.77
N VAL A 83 16.76 4.01 0.06
CA VAL A 83 17.42 2.75 -0.27
C VAL A 83 16.38 1.72 -0.73
N ASN A 84 16.41 1.37 -2.01
CA ASN A 84 15.61 0.31 -2.59
C ASN A 84 16.32 -1.04 -2.44
N THR A 85 15.76 -1.89 -1.59
CA THR A 85 16.24 -3.26 -1.34
C THR A 85 15.08 -4.22 -1.15
N HIS A 86 15.34 -5.48 -0.85
CA HIS A 86 14.35 -6.43 -0.36
C HIS A 86 14.61 -6.70 1.14
N ALA A 87 13.60 -7.12 1.89
CA ALA A 87 13.76 -7.64 3.25
C ALA A 87 14.04 -9.15 3.23
N THR A 88 13.39 -9.86 2.30
CA THR A 88 13.46 -11.31 2.15
C THR A 88 13.55 -11.70 0.68
N PHE A 89 14.16 -12.86 0.43
CA PHE A 89 14.09 -13.54 -0.86
C PHE A 89 13.55 -14.94 -0.66
N ARG A 90 12.55 -15.30 -1.48
CA ARG A 90 12.10 -16.67 -1.69
C ARG A 90 12.64 -17.12 -3.05
N TRP A 91 13.83 -17.71 -3.02
CA TRP A 91 14.52 -18.14 -4.24
C TRP A 91 14.82 -19.64 -4.16
N ARG A 92 15.35 -20.24 -5.22
CA ARG A 92 15.63 -21.69 -5.38
C ARG A 92 16.14 -22.44 -4.14
N HIS A 93 16.82 -21.75 -3.22
CA HIS A 93 17.40 -22.29 -1.99
C HIS A 93 16.53 -22.14 -0.73
N GLY A 94 15.28 -21.69 -0.87
CA GLY A 94 14.37 -21.38 0.23
C GLY A 94 14.32 -19.88 0.59
N LEU A 95 13.80 -19.60 1.78
CA LEU A 95 13.65 -18.25 2.33
C LEU A 95 14.96 -17.79 3.00
N PHE A 96 15.43 -16.58 2.69
CA PHE A 96 16.56 -15.97 3.39
C PHE A 96 16.44 -14.44 3.50
N SER A 97 17.09 -13.87 4.52
CA SER A 97 17.11 -12.43 4.78
C SER A 97 17.98 -11.69 3.77
N ALA A 98 17.52 -10.52 3.33
CA ALA A 98 18.17 -9.67 2.34
C ALA A 98 18.79 -8.41 2.96
N PHE A 99 19.07 -8.42 4.26
CA PHE A 99 19.62 -7.29 5.01
C PHE A 99 20.60 -7.74 6.10
N ASP A 100 21.28 -6.77 6.71
CA ASP A 100 22.22 -6.98 7.81
C ASP A 100 22.05 -5.88 8.86
N PHE A 101 21.68 -6.25 10.09
CA PHE A 101 21.41 -5.28 11.16
C PHE A 101 22.58 -4.33 11.45
N ASP A 102 23.84 -4.75 11.30
CA ASP A 102 24.99 -3.87 11.49
C ASP A 102 25.01 -2.73 10.46
N GLN A 103 24.68 -3.05 9.19
CA GLN A 103 24.63 -2.06 8.12
C GLN A 103 23.42 -1.14 8.25
N ILE A 104 22.26 -1.70 8.59
CA ILE A 104 21.03 -0.92 8.80
C ILE A 104 21.20 0.03 9.99
N THR A 105 21.82 -0.43 11.09
CA THR A 105 22.11 0.42 12.26
C THR A 105 23.04 1.58 11.90
N LYS A 106 24.07 1.34 11.09
CA LYS A 106 24.99 2.38 10.62
C LYS A 106 24.33 3.39 9.68
N LEU A 107 23.45 2.93 8.80
CA LEU A 107 22.67 3.81 7.93
C LEU A 107 21.72 4.71 8.73
N ALA A 108 21.23 4.21 9.87
CA ALA A 108 20.25 4.85 10.75
C ALA A 108 19.04 5.46 10.00
N PRO A 109 18.22 4.63 9.33
CA PRO A 109 17.03 5.10 8.63
C PRO A 109 15.99 5.66 9.62
N ASP A 110 15.32 6.73 9.22
CA ASP A 110 14.21 7.35 9.93
C ASP A 110 12.87 6.64 9.62
N LEU A 111 12.78 5.99 8.45
CA LEU A 111 11.56 5.40 7.93
C LEU A 111 11.83 4.09 7.17
N PHE A 112 11.02 3.08 7.45
CA PHE A 112 10.95 1.81 6.72
C PHE A 112 9.61 1.68 6.03
N ILE A 113 9.63 1.27 4.77
CA ILE A 113 8.45 1.19 3.92
C ILE A 113 8.41 -0.18 3.28
N CYS A 114 7.33 -0.93 3.49
CA CYS A 114 7.06 -2.13 2.71
C CYS A 114 6.07 -1.80 1.60
N LEU A 115 6.53 -1.86 0.34
CA LEU A 115 5.67 -1.67 -0.81
C LEU A 115 4.88 -2.96 -1.11
N VAL A 116 3.57 -2.84 -1.27
CA VAL A 116 2.65 -3.94 -1.60
C VAL A 116 1.87 -3.64 -2.88
N ASP A 117 1.42 -4.67 -3.57
CA ASP A 117 0.60 -4.57 -4.79
C ASP A 117 -0.35 -5.77 -4.84
N ASN A 118 -1.29 -5.73 -5.77
CA ASN A 118 -2.28 -6.77 -6.02
C ASN A 118 -1.58 -8.04 -6.49
N ILE A 119 -1.98 -9.17 -5.92
CA ILE A 119 -1.17 -10.39 -6.03
C ILE A 119 -1.12 -10.96 -7.44
N GLU A 120 -2.20 -10.84 -8.20
CA GLU A 120 -2.29 -11.26 -9.59
C GLU A 120 -1.30 -10.50 -10.49
N VAL A 121 -1.10 -9.21 -10.20
CA VAL A 121 -0.18 -8.34 -10.93
C VAL A 121 1.26 -8.69 -10.60
N VAL A 122 1.58 -8.89 -9.32
CA VAL A 122 2.94 -9.30 -8.91
C VAL A 122 3.29 -10.66 -9.47
N HIS A 123 2.36 -11.62 -9.41
CA HIS A 123 2.53 -12.94 -9.97
C HIS A 123 2.81 -12.88 -11.47
N GLN A 124 2.01 -12.14 -12.25
CA GLN A 124 2.23 -11.98 -13.69
C GLN A 124 3.61 -11.38 -14.00
N ARG A 125 4.02 -10.31 -13.31
CA ARG A 125 5.32 -9.66 -13.52
C ARG A 125 6.48 -10.57 -13.14
N LEU A 126 6.37 -11.29 -12.02
CA LEU A 126 7.37 -12.25 -11.56
C LEU A 126 7.66 -13.30 -12.63
N HIS A 127 6.61 -13.90 -13.21
CA HIS A 127 6.74 -14.90 -14.27
C HIS A 127 7.16 -14.34 -15.63
N ALA A 128 6.91 -13.05 -15.88
CA ALA A 128 7.38 -12.39 -17.10
C ALA A 128 8.89 -12.11 -17.08
N GLU A 129 9.44 -11.83 -15.90
CA GLU A 129 10.85 -11.44 -15.73
C GLU A 129 11.77 -12.60 -15.31
N HIS A 130 11.20 -13.65 -14.70
CA HIS A 130 11.98 -14.72 -14.07
C HIS A 130 11.44 -16.12 -14.37
N ASP A 131 12.35 -17.06 -14.56
CA ASP A 131 12.06 -18.49 -14.64
C ASP A 131 11.98 -19.08 -13.22
N ILE A 132 10.78 -19.01 -12.63
CA ILE A 132 10.47 -19.44 -11.26
C ILE A 132 9.12 -20.15 -11.22
N ASP A 133 9.01 -21.20 -10.40
CA ASP A 133 7.78 -21.94 -10.18
C ASP A 133 7.11 -21.45 -8.88
N ALA A 134 6.63 -20.20 -8.89
CA ALA A 134 5.94 -19.57 -7.76
C ALA A 134 4.44 -19.52 -8.02
N THR A 135 3.64 -20.11 -7.13
CA THR A 135 2.18 -20.02 -7.19
C THR A 135 1.67 -18.68 -6.64
N LEU A 136 0.39 -18.37 -6.85
CA LEU A 136 -0.28 -17.26 -6.15
C LEU A 136 -0.15 -17.39 -4.62
N LYS A 137 -0.26 -18.61 -4.09
CA LYS A 137 -0.09 -18.88 -2.66
C LYS A 137 1.32 -18.52 -2.18
N ASP A 138 2.35 -18.90 -2.93
CA ASP A 138 3.73 -18.55 -2.61
C ASP A 138 3.95 -17.03 -2.61
N CYS A 139 3.35 -16.33 -3.58
CA CYS A 139 3.42 -14.86 -3.64
C CYS A 139 2.70 -14.23 -2.43
N MET A 140 1.54 -14.74 -2.01
CA MET A 140 0.81 -14.21 -0.84
C MET A 140 1.58 -14.40 0.46
N VAL A 141 2.23 -15.55 0.62
CA VAL A 141 3.08 -15.83 1.78
C VAL A 141 4.31 -14.92 1.76
N TRP A 142 4.94 -14.75 0.59
CA TRP A 142 6.12 -13.90 0.45
C TRP A 142 5.81 -12.43 0.77
N ARG A 143 4.62 -11.92 0.41
CA ARG A 143 4.17 -10.58 0.80
C ARG A 143 4.19 -10.39 2.31
N GLU A 144 3.63 -11.33 3.06
CA GLU A 144 3.61 -11.28 4.54
C GLU A 144 5.02 -11.41 5.14
N GLU A 145 5.87 -12.27 4.58
CA GLU A 145 7.27 -12.41 4.99
C GLU A 145 8.04 -11.10 4.80
N GLU A 146 7.79 -10.39 3.68
CA GLU A 146 8.41 -9.10 3.39
C GLU A 146 7.92 -8.01 4.35
N ILE A 147 6.61 -7.94 4.62
CA ILE A 147 6.02 -7.00 5.59
C ILE A 147 6.63 -7.24 6.97
N LEU A 148 6.59 -8.48 7.47
CA LEU A 148 7.08 -8.85 8.79
C LEU A 148 8.58 -8.56 8.94
N ALA A 149 9.39 -8.97 7.97
CA ALA A 149 10.83 -8.72 8.02
C ALA A 149 11.16 -7.23 7.99
N THR A 150 10.40 -6.43 7.24
CA THR A 150 10.57 -4.96 7.20
C THR A 150 10.17 -4.30 8.51
N GLU A 151 9.07 -4.75 9.11
CA GLU A 151 8.65 -4.31 10.43
C GLU A 151 9.70 -4.62 11.51
N LEU A 152 10.24 -5.84 11.51
CA LEU A 152 11.31 -6.25 12.43
C LEU A 152 12.60 -5.44 12.23
N MET A 153 12.95 -5.10 10.98
CA MET A 153 14.06 -4.19 10.70
C MET A 153 13.83 -2.82 11.33
N SER A 154 12.64 -2.25 11.20
CA SER A 154 12.31 -0.97 11.83
C SER A 154 12.35 -1.05 13.36
N GLN A 155 11.80 -2.11 13.96
CA GLN A 155 11.80 -2.26 15.42
C GLN A 155 13.22 -2.35 16.01
N ALA A 156 14.19 -2.84 15.23
CA ALA A 156 15.58 -2.89 15.65
C ALA A 156 16.28 -1.51 15.63
N ILE A 157 15.71 -0.50 14.98
CA ILE A 157 16.28 0.84 14.86
C ILE A 157 15.50 1.83 15.74
N PRO A 158 16.06 2.30 16.86
CA PRO A 158 15.37 3.21 17.75
C PRO A 158 14.90 4.48 17.06
N GLY A 159 13.61 4.80 17.20
CA GLY A 159 13.01 6.02 16.66
C GLY A 159 12.61 5.96 15.18
N SER A 160 12.92 4.88 14.47
CA SER A 160 12.44 4.72 13.10
C SER A 160 10.94 4.39 13.07
N LYS A 161 10.29 4.76 11.97
CA LYS A 161 8.88 4.46 11.72
C LYS A 161 8.75 3.35 10.68
N PHE A 162 7.65 2.60 10.72
CA PHE A 162 7.31 1.60 9.70
C PHE A 162 5.97 1.96 9.06
N CYS A 163 5.87 1.84 7.73
CA CYS A 163 4.62 2.00 6.99
C CYS A 163 4.50 0.94 5.88
N ILE A 164 3.28 0.47 5.64
CA ILE A 164 2.91 -0.26 4.44
C ILE A 164 2.36 0.75 3.44
N VAL A 165 2.84 0.67 2.20
CA VAL A 165 2.38 1.54 1.11
C VAL A 165 1.97 0.66 -0.06
N SER A 166 0.76 0.83 -0.56
CA SER A 166 0.38 0.21 -1.83
C SER A 166 1.08 0.93 -2.97
N ARG A 167 1.49 0.21 -4.04
CA ARG A 167 1.96 0.82 -5.29
C ARG A 167 0.84 1.64 -5.98
N GLY A 168 -0.41 1.35 -5.65
CA GLY A 168 -1.59 1.90 -6.29
C GLY A 168 -1.96 1.09 -7.54
N ARG A 169 -3.25 0.95 -7.80
CA ARG A 169 -3.75 0.13 -8.93
C ARG A 169 -3.76 0.90 -10.26
N PHE A 170 -4.05 2.21 -10.24
CA PHE A 170 -4.19 3.04 -11.44
C PHE A 170 -3.68 4.47 -11.33
N SER A 171 -3.77 5.06 -10.14
CA SER A 171 -2.99 6.23 -9.76
C SER A 171 -1.87 5.72 -8.90
N GLN A 172 -0.63 5.88 -9.34
CA GLN A 172 0.49 5.50 -8.51
C GLN A 172 0.48 6.36 -7.25
N THR A 173 0.79 5.72 -6.13
CA THR A 173 0.93 6.39 -4.82
C THR A 173 2.27 7.10 -4.69
N SER A 174 2.90 7.49 -5.79
CA SER A 174 4.21 8.15 -5.82
C SER A 174 4.20 9.44 -5.01
N ARG A 175 3.09 10.19 -5.06
CA ARG A 175 2.83 11.36 -4.20
C ARG A 175 2.80 10.99 -2.71
N THR A 176 2.15 9.88 -2.34
CA THR A 176 2.10 9.40 -0.95
C THR A 176 3.51 9.11 -0.44
N LEU A 177 4.34 8.42 -1.23
CA LEU A 177 5.73 8.14 -0.86
C LEU A 177 6.56 9.44 -0.74
N PHE A 178 6.41 10.37 -1.69
CA PHE A 178 7.04 11.69 -1.59
C PHE A 178 6.65 12.41 -0.30
N GLN A 179 5.37 12.47 0.05
CA GLN A 179 4.89 13.14 1.26
C GLN A 179 5.42 12.45 2.53
N LEU A 180 5.49 11.12 2.56
CA LEU A 180 6.08 10.39 3.70
C LEU A 180 7.55 10.77 3.92
N MET A 181 8.30 11.04 2.85
CA MET A 181 9.73 11.37 2.92
C MET A 181 10.01 12.85 3.15
N CYS A 182 9.24 13.74 2.51
CA CYS A 182 9.51 15.18 2.43
C CYS A 182 8.54 16.02 3.26
N ARG A 183 7.43 15.42 3.74
CA ARG A 183 6.42 16.06 4.58
C ARG A 183 6.07 15.20 5.82
N PRO A 184 7.04 14.77 6.63
CA PRO A 184 6.80 13.85 7.75
C PRO A 184 5.86 14.37 8.85
N GLN A 185 5.58 15.68 8.86
CA GLN A 185 4.64 16.36 9.75
C GLN A 185 3.18 16.31 9.27
N MET A 186 2.93 15.97 7.99
CA MET A 186 1.57 15.81 7.49
C MET A 186 0.87 14.68 8.23
N LYS A 187 -0.38 14.95 8.63
CA LYS A 187 -1.24 13.94 9.24
C LYS A 187 -1.53 12.83 8.24
N LYS A 188 -1.49 11.60 8.74
CA LYS A 188 -1.79 10.38 8.01
C LYS A 188 -3.23 9.97 8.26
N VAL A 189 -3.95 9.64 7.19
CA VAL A 189 -5.38 9.33 7.26
C VAL A 189 -5.65 7.98 6.61
N TYR A 190 -6.47 7.18 7.27
CA TYR A 190 -7.14 6.04 6.66
C TYR A 190 -8.54 6.48 6.19
N PRO A 191 -8.79 6.62 4.87
CA PRO A 191 -10.13 6.82 4.36
C PRO A 191 -10.90 5.49 4.41
N SER A 192 -12.06 5.50 5.06
CA SER A 192 -12.96 4.35 5.16
C SER A 192 -14.24 4.61 4.37
N PHE A 193 -14.71 3.65 3.59
CA PHE A 193 -15.90 3.80 2.76
C PHE A 193 -16.42 2.41 2.34
N PRO A 194 -17.73 2.28 2.01
CA PRO A 194 -18.26 1.02 1.51
C PRO A 194 -17.66 0.68 0.13
N MET A 195 -17.29 -0.57 -0.09
CA MET A 195 -16.75 -1.06 -1.37
C MET A 195 -17.70 -2.04 -2.06
N SER A 196 -18.04 -3.17 -1.41
CA SER A 196 -18.75 -4.27 -2.07
C SER A 196 -20.21 -3.98 -2.46
N HIS A 197 -20.94 -3.16 -1.69
CA HIS A 197 -22.37 -2.91 -1.92
C HIS A 197 -22.66 -1.75 -2.87
N VAL A 198 -21.62 -1.03 -3.30
CA VAL A 198 -21.75 0.19 -4.13
C VAL A 198 -21.03 0.05 -5.48
N ILE A 199 -20.40 -1.10 -5.75
CA ILE A 199 -19.58 -1.33 -6.94
C ILE A 199 -20.34 -1.11 -8.25
N ASP A 200 -21.63 -1.46 -8.29
CA ASP A 200 -22.52 -1.30 -9.44
C ASP A 200 -23.33 0.02 -9.39
N MET A 201 -22.92 0.99 -8.57
CA MET A 201 -23.61 2.28 -8.38
C MET A 201 -22.69 3.46 -8.77
N PRO A 202 -22.61 3.84 -10.06
CA PRO A 202 -21.65 4.83 -10.55
C PRO A 202 -21.70 6.19 -9.85
N ASP A 203 -22.89 6.68 -9.53
CA ASP A 203 -23.06 7.98 -8.86
C ASP A 203 -22.49 7.95 -7.44
N VAL A 204 -22.74 6.86 -6.70
CA VAL A 204 -22.21 6.66 -5.33
C VAL A 204 -20.69 6.49 -5.35
N MET A 205 -20.17 5.76 -6.35
CA MET A 205 -18.74 5.61 -6.57
C MET A 205 -18.07 6.97 -6.85
N ALA A 206 -18.68 7.81 -7.68
CA ALA A 206 -18.17 9.16 -7.96
C ALA A 206 -18.14 10.05 -6.70
N GLU A 207 -19.12 9.91 -5.81
CA GLU A 207 -19.10 10.60 -4.51
C GLU A 207 -17.94 10.13 -3.61
N ILE A 208 -17.72 8.82 -3.53
CA ILE A 208 -16.62 8.22 -2.76
C ILE A 208 -15.28 8.68 -3.32
N ASP A 209 -15.11 8.67 -4.64
CA ASP A 209 -13.88 9.16 -5.30
C ASP A 209 -13.65 10.65 -5.04
N ALA A 210 -14.70 11.48 -5.07
CA ALA A 210 -14.60 12.90 -4.71
C ALA A 210 -14.18 13.09 -3.24
N PHE A 211 -14.69 12.27 -2.32
CA PHE A 211 -14.28 12.26 -0.92
C PHE A 211 -12.80 11.87 -0.76
N ARG A 212 -12.36 10.78 -1.40
CA ARG A 212 -10.97 10.30 -1.38
C ARG A 212 -9.99 11.34 -1.92
N ASN A 213 -10.31 11.93 -3.07
CA ASN A 213 -9.49 12.96 -3.69
C ASN A 213 -9.33 14.19 -2.79
N LYS A 214 -10.43 14.66 -2.17
CA LYS A 214 -10.39 15.78 -1.22
C LYS A 214 -9.50 15.48 -0.02
N LEU A 215 -9.54 14.27 0.56
CA LEU A 215 -8.63 13.93 1.65
C LEU A 215 -7.17 13.90 1.19
N ALA A 216 -6.88 13.33 0.02
CA ALA A 216 -5.53 13.22 -0.53
C ALA A 216 -4.90 14.59 -0.88
N GLU A 217 -5.70 15.65 -1.03
CA GLU A 217 -5.20 17.02 -1.20
C GLU A 217 -4.57 17.59 0.07
N HIS A 218 -5.01 17.14 1.25
CA HIS A 218 -4.65 17.72 2.55
C HIS A 218 -3.84 16.77 3.45
N PHE A 219 -3.91 15.46 3.21
CA PHE A 219 -3.35 14.42 4.07
C PHE A 219 -2.52 13.39 3.31
N ILE A 220 -1.73 12.62 4.05
CA ILE A 220 -1.13 11.38 3.54
C ILE A 220 -2.16 10.27 3.70
N CYS A 221 -2.77 9.81 2.60
CA CYS A 221 -3.82 8.80 2.65
C CYS A 221 -3.27 7.38 2.46
N PHE A 222 -3.70 6.47 3.34
CA PHE A 222 -3.50 5.03 3.21
C PHE A 222 -4.81 4.37 2.80
N ASP A 223 -5.06 4.33 1.50
CA ASP A 223 -6.35 3.93 0.95
C ASP A 223 -6.44 2.39 0.79
N PRO A 224 -7.41 1.73 1.44
CA PRO A 224 -7.59 0.28 1.31
C PRO A 224 -7.97 -0.14 -0.12
N GLY A 225 -8.61 0.75 -0.90
CA GLY A 225 -9.00 0.51 -2.29
C GLY A 225 -7.84 0.46 -3.27
N ASP A 226 -6.60 0.74 -2.84
CA ASP A 226 -5.41 0.61 -3.68
C ASP A 226 -4.95 -0.86 -3.85
N VAL A 227 -5.40 -1.77 -2.98
CA VAL A 227 -5.16 -3.22 -3.07
C VAL A 227 -6.46 -3.98 -2.79
N ASP A 228 -7.04 -4.59 -3.82
CA ASP A 228 -8.31 -5.30 -3.70
C ASP A 228 -8.31 -6.60 -4.52
N GLU A 229 -8.09 -7.70 -3.81
CA GLU A 229 -8.16 -9.06 -4.35
C GLU A 229 -9.56 -9.68 -4.22
N LYS A 230 -10.56 -8.99 -3.68
CA LYS A 230 -11.90 -9.56 -3.52
C LYS A 230 -12.57 -9.76 -4.89
N LEU A 231 -12.40 -8.80 -5.79
CA LEU A 231 -12.86 -8.92 -7.17
C LEU A 231 -12.24 -10.13 -7.89
N LEU A 232 -10.97 -10.43 -7.62
CA LEU A 232 -10.30 -11.61 -8.18
C LEU A 232 -10.98 -12.91 -7.70
N LEU A 233 -11.30 -12.99 -6.42
CA LEU A 233 -11.99 -14.13 -5.83
C LEU A 233 -13.43 -14.27 -6.37
N ASP A 234 -14.19 -13.18 -6.46
CA ASP A 234 -15.57 -13.19 -6.96
C ASP A 234 -15.62 -13.70 -8.41
N ARG A 235 -14.68 -13.27 -9.25
CA ARG A 235 -14.54 -13.78 -10.64
C ARG A 235 -14.19 -15.25 -10.70
N ALA A 236 -13.35 -15.75 -9.79
CA ALA A 236 -13.05 -17.18 -9.73
C ALA A 236 -14.29 -18.01 -9.33
N VAL A 237 -15.12 -17.50 -8.41
CA VAL A 237 -16.39 -18.13 -8.03
C VAL A 237 -17.37 -18.19 -9.20
N GLU A 238 -17.48 -17.10 -9.99
CA GLU A 238 -18.26 -17.09 -11.23
C GLU A 238 -17.75 -18.13 -12.24
N ALA A 239 -16.43 -18.19 -12.46
CA ALA A 239 -15.82 -19.15 -13.38
C ALA A 239 -16.11 -20.60 -12.99
N VAL A 240 -16.13 -20.95 -11.69
CA VAL A 240 -16.52 -22.29 -11.23
C VAL A 240 -17.98 -22.59 -11.51
N LYS A 241 -18.89 -21.64 -11.28
CA LYS A 241 -20.32 -21.83 -11.59
C LYS A 241 -20.55 -22.12 -13.08
N GLU A 242 -19.70 -21.56 -13.93
CA GLU A 242 -19.72 -21.77 -15.37
C GLU A 242 -18.90 -22.99 -15.84
N GLY A 243 -18.24 -23.71 -14.93
CA GLY A 243 -17.41 -24.88 -15.25
C GLY A 243 -16.11 -24.55 -15.99
N LYS A 244 -15.57 -23.34 -15.83
CA LYS A 244 -14.36 -22.85 -16.50
C LYS A 244 -13.10 -23.08 -15.65
N ASP A 245 -12.10 -23.72 -16.23
CA ASP A 245 -10.77 -23.90 -15.60
C ASP A 245 -9.93 -22.61 -15.58
N PHE A 246 -10.23 -21.68 -16.47
CA PHE A 246 -9.56 -20.39 -16.61
C PHE A 246 -10.56 -19.26 -16.84
N PHE A 247 -10.19 -18.07 -16.41
CA PHE A 247 -10.92 -16.84 -16.70
C PHE A 247 -9.95 -15.69 -16.95
N ASP A 248 -10.40 -14.69 -17.70
CA ASP A 248 -9.64 -13.46 -17.92
C ASP A 248 -10.00 -12.46 -16.82
N HIS A 249 -9.03 -12.11 -15.99
CA HIS A 249 -9.18 -11.12 -14.93
C HIS A 249 -8.62 -9.79 -15.40
N LYS A 250 -9.48 -8.77 -15.45
CA LYS A 250 -9.02 -7.39 -15.59
C LYS A 250 -8.82 -6.80 -14.19
N PRO A 251 -7.61 -6.37 -13.82
CA PRO A 251 -7.43 -5.64 -12.58
C PRO A 251 -8.11 -4.27 -12.74
N LEU A 252 -9.36 -4.12 -12.28
CA LEU A 252 -10.18 -2.90 -12.38
C LEU A 252 -10.09 -2.08 -11.09
N GLN A 253 -10.31 -0.76 -11.17
CA GLN A 253 -10.36 0.10 -9.97
C GLN A 253 -11.71 -0.11 -9.31
N LEU A 254 -11.82 0.23 -8.02
CA LEU A 254 -13.13 0.50 -7.41
C LEU A 254 -13.92 1.42 -8.36
N GLY A 255 -15.12 0.99 -8.77
CA GLY A 255 -15.97 1.74 -9.73
C GLY A 255 -15.81 1.34 -11.20
N GLY A 256 -14.99 0.33 -11.52
CA GLY A 256 -14.99 -0.32 -12.83
C GLY A 256 -14.33 0.47 -13.97
N LEU A 257 -13.53 1.50 -13.67
CA LEU A 257 -12.80 2.27 -14.69
C LEU A 257 -11.71 1.40 -15.33
N ASP A 258 -11.90 1.04 -16.61
CA ASP A 258 -10.91 0.35 -17.44
C ASP A 258 -9.90 1.38 -17.97
N LYS A 259 -8.64 1.32 -17.52
CA LYS A 259 -7.53 2.13 -18.06
C LYS A 259 -6.69 1.40 -19.11
N GLY A 260 -7.27 0.42 -19.79
CA GLY A 260 -6.60 -0.33 -20.86
C GLY A 260 -5.60 -1.36 -20.34
N ALA A 261 -5.83 -1.89 -19.13
CA ALA A 261 -5.02 -2.98 -18.61
C ALA A 261 -5.34 -4.27 -19.38
N GLU A 262 -4.31 -4.92 -19.92
CA GLU A 262 -4.48 -6.21 -20.57
C GLU A 262 -4.99 -7.25 -19.56
N PRO A 263 -6.00 -8.05 -19.91
CA PRO A 263 -6.51 -9.09 -19.02
C PRO A 263 -5.41 -10.09 -18.66
N ILE A 264 -5.37 -10.47 -17.39
CA ILE A 264 -4.49 -11.50 -16.88
C ILE A 264 -5.28 -12.80 -16.89
N LYS A 265 -4.76 -13.80 -17.62
CA LYS A 265 -5.38 -15.13 -17.64
C LYS A 265 -5.11 -15.84 -16.32
N MET A 266 -6.15 -16.11 -15.55
CA MET A 266 -6.08 -16.73 -14.23
C MET A 266 -6.55 -18.17 -14.26
N ARG A 267 -5.91 -19.05 -13.49
CA ARG A 267 -6.37 -20.41 -13.25
C ARG A 267 -7.39 -20.39 -12.12
N THR A 268 -8.62 -20.81 -12.40
CA THR A 268 -9.74 -20.75 -11.45
C THR A 268 -9.42 -21.42 -10.12
N ARG A 269 -8.88 -22.64 -10.18
CA ARG A 269 -8.52 -23.41 -8.98
C ARG A 269 -7.47 -22.73 -8.11
N GLU A 270 -6.45 -22.13 -8.72
CA GLU A 270 -5.35 -21.51 -7.99
C GLU A 270 -5.80 -20.28 -7.20
N VAL A 271 -6.72 -19.50 -7.75
CA VAL A 271 -7.35 -18.37 -7.05
C VAL A 271 -8.23 -18.86 -5.89
N LEU A 272 -8.97 -19.96 -6.07
CA LEU A 272 -9.77 -20.53 -4.99
C LEU A 272 -8.94 -21.12 -3.86
N ASP A 273 -7.78 -21.69 -4.18
CA ASP A 273 -6.85 -22.26 -3.19
C ASP A 273 -6.30 -21.17 -2.22
N ILE A 274 -6.35 -19.89 -2.60
CA ILE A 274 -5.93 -18.74 -1.77
C ILE A 274 -7.11 -17.93 -1.19
N ALA A 275 -8.35 -18.39 -1.31
CA ALA A 275 -9.52 -17.62 -0.86
C ALA A 275 -9.45 -17.22 0.63
N GLY A 276 -9.03 -18.16 1.50
CA GLY A 276 -8.86 -17.90 2.92
C GLY A 276 -7.71 -16.93 3.23
N ASP A 277 -6.66 -16.94 2.41
CA ASP A 277 -5.55 -15.99 2.52
C ASP A 277 -5.97 -14.58 2.09
N ILE A 278 -6.79 -14.45 1.03
CA ILE A 278 -7.34 -13.17 0.59
C ILE A 278 -8.13 -12.54 1.72
N ASP A 279 -9.11 -13.26 2.27
CA ASP A 279 -9.96 -12.73 3.34
C ASP A 279 -9.12 -12.38 4.60
N GLY A 280 -8.16 -13.22 4.97
CA GLY A 280 -7.28 -12.98 6.12
C GLY A 280 -6.33 -11.79 5.93
N GLN A 281 -5.72 -11.66 4.74
CA GLN A 281 -4.77 -10.58 4.46
C GLN A 281 -5.46 -9.23 4.25
N ILE A 282 -6.66 -9.18 3.67
CA ILE A 282 -7.46 -7.94 3.62
C ILE A 282 -7.68 -7.43 5.05
N TYR A 283 -8.15 -8.30 5.94
CA TYR A 283 -8.41 -7.93 7.33
C TYR A 283 -7.16 -7.41 8.06
N MET A 284 -6.05 -8.16 7.98
CA MET A 284 -4.81 -7.79 8.66
C MET A 284 -4.20 -6.50 8.09
N ARG A 285 -4.20 -6.36 6.77
CA ARG A 285 -3.65 -5.19 6.08
C ARG A 285 -4.43 -3.94 6.45
N ASP A 286 -5.75 -3.96 6.35
CA ASP A 286 -6.58 -2.78 6.61
C ASP A 286 -6.39 -2.29 8.06
N PHE A 287 -6.30 -3.20 9.02
CA PHE A 287 -5.98 -2.86 10.41
C PHE A 287 -4.57 -2.28 10.57
N LYS A 288 -3.55 -2.85 9.92
CA LYS A 288 -2.21 -2.27 9.91
C LYS A 288 -2.18 -0.87 9.27
N LEU A 289 -2.99 -0.63 8.23
CA LEU A 289 -3.13 0.69 7.61
C LEU A 289 -3.78 1.71 8.56
N ILE A 290 -4.76 1.29 9.36
CA ILE A 290 -5.34 2.12 10.44
C ILE A 290 -4.31 2.38 11.55
N ASP A 291 -3.56 1.37 11.96
CA ASP A 291 -2.58 1.49 13.05
C ASP A 291 -1.46 2.49 12.71
N GLN A 292 -1.02 2.54 11.45
CA GLN A 292 -0.02 3.50 10.97
C GLN A 292 -0.57 4.90 10.65
N ALA A 293 -1.89 5.06 10.57
CA ALA A 293 -2.55 6.35 10.38
C ALA A 293 -2.68 7.11 11.71
N ASP A 294 -2.80 8.43 11.65
CA ASP A 294 -3.08 9.26 12.82
C ASP A 294 -4.57 9.28 13.14
N MET A 295 -5.41 9.19 12.11
CA MET A 295 -6.87 9.23 12.22
C MET A 295 -7.56 8.45 11.10
N ILE A 296 -8.81 8.07 11.34
CA ILE A 296 -9.72 7.50 10.35
C ILE A 296 -10.78 8.54 9.98
N VAL A 297 -11.08 8.65 8.67
CA VAL A 297 -12.19 9.44 8.17
C VAL A 297 -13.08 8.52 7.34
N SER A 298 -14.29 8.26 7.81
CA SER A 298 -15.23 7.37 7.14
C SER A 298 -16.30 8.15 6.38
N TYR A 299 -16.60 7.72 5.15
CA TYR A 299 -17.70 8.25 4.34
C TYR A 299 -18.82 7.22 4.25
N VAL A 300 -19.99 7.59 4.75
CA VAL A 300 -21.21 6.76 4.70
C VAL A 300 -22.20 7.40 3.74
N PRO A 301 -22.35 6.90 2.50
CA PRO A 301 -23.33 7.41 1.55
C PRO A 301 -24.78 7.01 1.90
N GLU A 302 -25.74 7.75 1.31
CA GLU A 302 -27.16 7.41 1.36
C GLU A 302 -27.54 6.48 0.20
N LEU A 303 -28.12 5.33 0.50
CA LEU A 303 -28.70 4.43 -0.49
C LEU A 303 -30.21 4.43 -0.41
N LYS A 304 -30.85 4.14 -1.54
CA LYS A 304 -32.30 3.90 -1.63
C LYS A 304 -32.52 2.41 -1.87
N SER A 305 -33.32 1.77 -1.04
CA SER A 305 -33.79 0.41 -1.30
C SER A 305 -34.74 0.36 -2.50
N GLU A 306 -35.01 -0.84 -3.01
CA GLU A 306 -36.06 -1.08 -4.01
C GLU A 306 -37.45 -0.58 -3.57
N THR A 307 -37.68 -0.52 -2.26
CA THR A 307 -38.91 0.00 -1.65
C THR A 307 -38.88 1.51 -1.40
N GLY A 308 -37.84 2.21 -1.85
CA GLY A 308 -37.66 3.66 -1.68
C GLY A 308 -37.23 4.10 -0.28
N LYS A 309 -36.87 3.15 0.58
CA LYS A 309 -36.41 3.43 1.95
C LYS A 309 -34.96 3.90 1.92
N VAL A 310 -34.68 4.96 2.66
CA VAL A 310 -33.31 5.43 2.91
C VAL A 310 -32.56 4.44 3.80
N ILE A 311 -31.40 3.99 3.35
CA ILE A 311 -30.51 3.07 4.06
C ILE A 311 -29.09 3.67 4.05
N PRO A 312 -28.43 3.77 5.22
CA PRO A 312 -27.01 4.10 5.25
C PRO A 312 -26.19 2.99 4.58
N ALA A 313 -25.30 3.34 3.66
CA ALA A 313 -24.31 2.42 3.10
C ALA A 313 -23.20 2.10 4.11
N LEU A 314 -23.59 1.51 5.23
CA LEU A 314 -22.67 1.11 6.28
C LEU A 314 -22.44 -0.40 6.18
N SER A 315 -21.21 -0.80 5.84
CA SER A 315 -20.83 -2.22 5.78
C SER A 315 -20.28 -2.69 7.12
N SER A 316 -20.31 -4.00 7.36
CA SER A 316 -19.69 -4.60 8.54
C SER A 316 -18.17 -4.41 8.59
N GLY A 317 -17.53 -4.21 7.42
CA GLY A 317 -16.13 -3.83 7.33
C GLY A 317 -15.90 -2.45 7.94
N VAL A 318 -16.64 -1.45 7.47
CA VAL A 318 -16.55 -0.06 7.97
C VAL A 318 -16.82 0.03 9.48
N GLU A 319 -17.83 -0.68 9.99
CA GLU A 319 -18.09 -0.69 11.44
C GLU A 319 -16.90 -1.25 12.25
N ARG A 320 -16.25 -2.30 11.75
CA ARG A 320 -15.08 -2.90 12.40
C ARG A 320 -13.86 -2.00 12.32
N GLU A 321 -13.65 -1.31 11.21
CA GLU A 321 -12.57 -0.31 11.05
C GLU A 321 -12.72 0.83 12.06
N LEU A 322 -13.94 1.38 12.18
CA LEU A 322 -14.25 2.45 13.15
C LEU A 322 -14.01 1.98 14.59
N GLN A 323 -14.49 0.77 14.93
CA GLN A 323 -14.28 0.19 16.25
C GLN A 323 -12.78 -0.06 16.54
N HIS A 324 -12.04 -0.61 15.58
CA HIS A 324 -10.60 -0.87 15.72
C HIS A 324 -9.83 0.44 15.95
N ALA A 325 -10.12 1.48 15.17
CA ALA A 325 -9.51 2.80 15.35
C ALA A 325 -9.81 3.40 16.73
N TRP A 326 -11.06 3.31 17.19
CA TRP A 326 -11.48 3.79 18.51
C TRP A 326 -10.77 3.05 19.64
N GLU A 327 -10.68 1.72 19.58
CA GLU A 327 -10.01 0.88 20.58
C GLU A 327 -8.50 1.15 20.67
N HIS A 328 -7.90 1.63 19.57
CA HIS A 328 -6.49 2.04 19.50
C HIS A 328 -6.29 3.55 19.74
N ALA A 329 -7.29 4.23 20.32
CA ALA A 329 -7.28 5.64 20.70
C ALA A 329 -6.93 6.60 19.55
N LYS A 330 -7.32 6.25 18.32
CA LYS A 330 -7.22 7.13 17.16
C LYS A 330 -8.37 8.14 17.15
N GLU A 331 -8.19 9.24 16.42
CA GLU A 331 -9.30 10.15 16.13
C GLU A 331 -10.20 9.50 15.05
N VAL A 332 -11.50 9.48 15.32
CA VAL A 332 -12.50 8.81 14.47
C VAL A 332 -13.49 9.84 13.94
N TYR A 333 -13.43 10.14 12.66
CA TYR A 333 -14.29 11.12 12.00
C TYR A 333 -15.23 10.43 11.02
N VAL A 334 -16.50 10.82 11.01
CA VAL A 334 -17.52 10.21 10.13
C VAL A 334 -18.26 11.28 9.36
N VAL A 335 -18.24 11.19 8.03
CA VAL A 335 -19.10 11.95 7.12
C VAL A 335 -20.35 11.10 6.85
N TRP A 336 -21.48 11.54 7.39
CA TRP A 336 -22.75 10.84 7.39
C TRP A 336 -23.74 11.54 6.46
N LYS A 337 -23.90 11.03 5.23
CA LYS A 337 -24.88 11.55 4.26
C LYS A 337 -26.35 11.16 4.52
N PRO A 338 -26.66 9.99 5.09
CA PRO A 338 -28.05 9.55 5.22
C PRO A 338 -28.89 10.51 6.07
N SER A 339 -30.08 10.82 5.58
CA SER A 339 -31.10 11.59 6.31
C SER A 339 -31.57 10.91 7.61
N LYS A 340 -31.36 9.60 7.73
CA LYS A 340 -31.58 8.84 8.96
C LYS A 340 -30.43 9.09 9.94
N ASN A 341 -30.75 9.39 11.20
CA ASN A 341 -29.74 9.57 12.25
C ASN A 341 -28.77 8.36 12.37
N PRO A 342 -27.47 8.61 12.64
CA PRO A 342 -26.51 7.56 12.94
C PRO A 342 -26.94 6.72 14.15
N SER A 343 -26.49 5.47 14.20
CA SER A 343 -26.73 4.61 15.35
C SER A 343 -25.86 5.05 16.55
N PRO A 344 -26.23 4.69 17.79
CA PRO A 344 -25.38 4.91 18.96
C PRO A 344 -23.98 4.31 18.80
N PHE A 345 -23.85 3.18 18.11
CA PHE A 345 -22.55 2.55 17.87
C PHE A 345 -21.62 3.44 17.03
N ILE A 346 -22.16 4.26 16.14
CA ILE A 346 -21.38 5.24 15.38
C ILE A 346 -21.10 6.48 16.24
N THR A 347 -22.10 7.03 16.92
CA THR A 347 -21.91 8.29 17.68
C THR A 347 -21.02 8.11 18.90
N GLU A 348 -21.00 6.94 19.53
CA GLU A 348 -20.17 6.64 20.70
C GLU A 348 -18.71 6.30 20.33
N THR A 349 -18.46 5.87 19.09
CA THR A 349 -17.12 5.55 18.58
C THR A 349 -16.52 6.67 17.73
N ALA A 350 -17.31 7.68 17.36
CA ALA A 350 -16.84 8.83 16.60
C ALA A 350 -16.38 9.95 17.53
N THR A 351 -15.19 10.51 17.25
CA THR A 351 -14.75 11.80 17.77
C THR A 351 -15.70 12.93 17.30
N LYS A 352 -16.11 12.89 16.03
CA LYS A 352 -17.11 13.83 15.49
C LYS A 352 -17.79 13.27 14.23
N VAL A 353 -19.07 13.59 14.07
CA VAL A 353 -19.87 13.29 12.87
C VAL A 353 -20.18 14.58 12.12
N PHE A 354 -20.15 14.53 10.79
CA PHE A 354 -20.37 15.64 9.87
C PHE A 354 -21.43 15.29 8.82
N ASP A 355 -22.17 16.28 8.32
CA ASP A 355 -23.20 16.08 7.28
C ASP A 355 -22.60 16.13 5.84
N SER A 356 -21.37 16.64 5.72
CA SER A 356 -20.65 16.76 4.45
C SER A 356 -19.13 16.64 4.61
N THR A 357 -18.46 16.35 3.50
CA THR A 357 -17.00 16.32 3.43
C THR A 357 -16.42 17.72 3.65
N GLU A 358 -17.09 18.76 3.17
CA GLU A 358 -16.71 20.17 3.32
C GLU A 358 -16.71 20.61 4.79
N ASP A 359 -17.72 20.19 5.56
CA ASP A 359 -17.80 20.49 6.99
C ASP A 359 -16.67 19.81 7.76
N ALA A 360 -16.33 18.57 7.38
CA ALA A 360 -15.21 17.84 7.95
C ALA A 360 -13.88 18.55 7.67
N LEU A 361 -13.64 18.94 6.41
CA LEU A 361 -12.42 19.67 6.01
C LEU A 361 -12.29 21.03 6.71
N SER A 362 -13.39 21.78 6.80
CA SER A 362 -13.41 23.08 7.50
C SER A 362 -13.03 22.91 8.97
N TYR A 363 -13.56 21.87 9.63
CA TYR A 363 -13.19 21.54 11.00
C TYR A 363 -11.71 21.14 11.13
N PHE A 364 -11.18 20.35 10.19
CA PHE A 364 -9.76 19.98 10.20
C PHE A 364 -8.84 21.19 10.04
N GLU A 365 -9.22 22.15 9.20
CA GLU A 365 -8.51 23.42 9.05
C GLU A 365 -8.55 24.25 10.34
N GLU A 366 -9.72 24.42 10.94
CA GLU A 366 -9.90 25.12 12.22
C GLU A 366 -9.09 24.50 13.37
N LYS A 367 -8.89 23.17 13.32
CA LYS A 367 -8.06 22.43 14.27
C LYS A 367 -6.57 22.43 13.94
N GLY A 368 -6.16 23.07 12.84
CA GLY A 368 -4.76 23.12 12.42
C GLY A 368 -4.20 21.76 12.00
N MET A 369 -5.04 20.86 11.48
CA MET A 369 -4.63 19.51 11.07
C MET A 369 -3.99 19.48 9.68
N PHE A 370 -4.18 20.53 8.88
CA PHE A 370 -3.53 20.66 7.57
C PHE A 370 -2.07 21.08 7.74
N ALA A 371 -1.17 20.47 6.96
CA ALA A 371 0.21 20.91 6.92
C ALA A 371 0.35 22.23 6.15
N GLU A 372 1.36 23.02 6.52
CA GLU A 372 1.76 24.18 5.73
C GLU A 372 2.19 23.74 4.33
N LYS A 373 1.57 24.33 3.31
CA LYS A 373 1.92 24.09 1.90
C LYS A 373 3.17 24.90 1.55
N ASN A 374 4.07 24.32 0.75
CA ASN A 374 5.17 25.09 0.16
C ASN A 374 4.65 26.05 -0.94
N LEU A 375 5.55 26.85 -1.53
CA LEU A 375 5.25 27.78 -2.64
C LEU A 375 4.57 27.11 -3.85
N PHE A 376 4.66 25.79 -3.99
CA PHE A 376 4.09 25.01 -5.09
C PHE A 376 2.82 24.23 -4.71
N GLY A 377 2.30 24.41 -3.50
CA GLY A 377 1.01 23.83 -3.07
C GLY A 377 1.06 22.36 -2.64
N HIS A 378 2.24 21.77 -2.41
CA HIS A 378 2.44 20.36 -2.10
C HIS A 378 3.19 20.06 -0.80
#